data_AF-A0A7G8W0F5-F1
#
_entry.id   AF-A0A7G8W0F5-F1
#
_cell.length_a   1.000
_cell.length_b   1.000
_cell.length_c   1.000
_cell.angle_alpha   90.00
_cell.angle_beta   90.00
_cell.angle_gamma   90.00
#
_symmetry.space_group_name_H-M   'P 1'
#
loop_
_entity.id
_entity.type
_entity.pdbx_description
1 polymer ?
#
loop_
_entity_poly.entity_id
_entity_poly.type
_entity_poly.pdbx_seq_one_letter_code
_entity_poly.pdbx_strand_id
1 'polypeptide(L)'
;MNSSKIIAAVALTLFAAAGAQAETYDGVHALTHEANRTQVQAQGVVAAHSDNPYAEGADSGVLTIASSTDRSVVRAQAVAAAHSPNPYADGYGQGVLTLAGSTLDRATVRAQARAATRGINSASL
;
A
#
# COMPACT_ATOMS: atom_id res chain seq x y z
N MET A 1 -35.23 18.31 62.86
CA MET A 1 -35.42 18.50 61.40
C MET A 1 -36.91 18.59 61.12
N ASN A 2 -37.34 19.50 60.26
CA ASN A 2 -38.74 19.68 59.87
C ASN A 2 -39.07 18.93 58.58
N SER A 3 -40.31 18.49 58.42
CA SER A 3 -40.75 17.61 57.32
C SER A 3 -40.42 18.16 55.92
N SER A 4 -40.45 19.48 55.72
CA SER A 4 -40.07 20.12 54.45
C SER A 4 -38.60 19.86 54.06
N LYS A 5 -37.67 19.80 55.01
CA LYS A 5 -36.25 19.49 54.70
C LYS A 5 -36.07 18.03 54.30
N ILE A 6 -36.86 17.14 54.88
CA ILE A 6 -36.86 15.71 54.52
C ILE A 6 -37.41 15.54 53.11
N ILE A 7 -38.53 16.20 52.80
CA ILE A 7 -39.13 16.15 51.46
C ILE A 7 -38.17 16.73 50.40
N ALA A 8 -37.53 17.87 50.70
CA ALA A 8 -36.57 18.47 49.77
C ALA A 8 -35.34 17.57 49.53
N ALA A 9 -34.82 16.94 50.58
CA ALA A 9 -33.72 15.99 50.45
C ALA A 9 -34.12 14.76 49.62
N VAL A 10 -35.32 14.21 49.86
CA VAL A 10 -35.85 13.07 49.09
C VAL A 10 -36.09 13.44 47.63
N ALA A 11 -36.62 14.64 47.36
CA ALA A 11 -36.81 15.11 45.98
C ALA A 11 -35.47 15.26 45.25
N LEU A 12 -34.46 15.81 45.92
CA LEU A 12 -33.12 15.97 45.36
C LEU A 12 -32.43 14.62 45.11
N THR A 13 -32.57 13.64 46.01
CA THR A 13 -31.99 12.30 45.81
C THR A 13 -32.68 11.54 44.68
N LEU A 14 -34.01 11.64 44.55
CA LEU A 14 -34.75 11.05 43.43
C LEU A 14 -34.36 11.68 42.10
N PHE A 15 -34.19 13.00 42.06
CA PHE A 15 -33.74 13.70 40.86
C PHE A 15 -32.29 13.36 40.48
N ALA A 16 -31.40 13.26 41.47
CA ALA A 16 -30.02 12.82 41.25
C ALA A 16 -29.95 11.36 40.74
N ALA A 17 -30.78 10.46 41.28
CA ALA A 17 -30.87 9.08 40.81
C ALA A 17 -31.40 8.98 39.36
N ALA A 18 -32.32 9.87 38.97
CA ALA A 18 -32.80 9.94 37.59
C ALA A 18 -31.74 10.48 36.60
N GLY A 19 -30.77 11.28 37.08
CA GLY A 19 -29.69 11.84 36.27
C GLY A 19 -28.43 10.96 36.13
N ALA A 20 -28.31 9.91 36.95
CA ALA A 20 -27.22 8.93 36.87
C ALA A 20 -27.46 7.97 35.68
N GLN A 21 -27.38 8.49 34.47
CA GLN A 21 -27.44 7.73 33.23
C GLN A 21 -26.01 7.24 32.92
N ALA A 22 -25.74 5.95 33.09
CA ALA A 22 -24.55 5.35 32.49
C ALA A 22 -24.76 5.31 30.98
N GLU A 23 -23.73 5.64 30.20
CA GLU A 23 -23.77 5.40 28.75
C GLU A 23 -24.13 3.94 28.52
N THR A 24 -25.21 3.71 27.78
CA THR A 24 -25.61 2.35 27.44
C THR A 24 -24.55 1.79 26.51
N TYR A 25 -23.81 0.78 26.97
CA TYR A 25 -22.90 0.07 26.11
C TYR A 25 -23.72 -0.74 25.10
N ASP A 26 -23.80 -0.25 23.85
CA ASP A 26 -24.53 -0.87 22.74
C ASP A 26 -23.90 -2.17 22.22
N GLY A 27 -22.87 -2.69 22.90
CA GLY A 27 -22.13 -3.85 22.44
C GLY A 27 -21.21 -3.54 21.25
N VAL A 28 -20.64 -4.59 20.68
CA VAL A 28 -19.88 -4.49 19.43
C VAL A 28 -20.89 -4.41 18.28
N HIS A 29 -20.89 -3.29 17.54
CA HIS A 29 -21.70 -3.17 16.33
C HIS A 29 -21.38 -4.31 15.35
N ALA A 30 -22.43 -4.95 14.83
CA ALA A 30 -22.26 -5.98 13.83
C ALA A 30 -21.56 -5.40 12.59
N LEU A 31 -20.59 -6.13 12.07
CA LEU A 31 -19.98 -5.83 10.78
C LEU A 31 -21.04 -5.97 9.69
N THR A 32 -21.49 -4.84 9.15
CA THR A 32 -22.32 -4.82 7.95
C THR A 32 -21.42 -5.05 6.75
N HIS A 33 -21.42 -6.27 6.22
CA HIS A 33 -20.75 -6.57 4.97
C HIS A 33 -21.64 -6.16 3.79
N GLU A 34 -21.09 -5.39 2.86
CA GLU A 34 -21.81 -4.94 1.65
C GLU A 34 -22.13 -6.10 0.69
N ALA A 35 -21.34 -7.19 0.75
CA ALA A 35 -21.52 -8.39 -0.05
C ALA A 35 -21.59 -9.67 0.81
N ASN A 36 -22.54 -10.56 0.51
CA ASN A 36 -22.61 -11.92 1.06
C ASN A 36 -21.57 -12.83 0.37
N ARG A 37 -21.17 -13.92 1.03
CA ARG A 37 -20.25 -14.96 0.54
C ARG A 37 -20.58 -15.46 -0.87
N THR A 38 -21.86 -15.62 -1.20
CA THR A 38 -22.28 -16.04 -2.55
C THR A 38 -21.94 -14.98 -3.61
N GLN A 39 -22.07 -13.70 -3.27
CA GLN A 39 -21.71 -12.60 -4.18
C GLN A 39 -20.18 -12.53 -4.36
N VAL A 40 -19.42 -12.70 -3.28
CA VAL A 40 -17.95 -12.78 -3.34
C VAL A 40 -17.50 -13.97 -4.16
N GLN A 41 -18.17 -15.13 -4.04
CA GLN A 41 -17.87 -16.31 -4.84
C GLN A 41 -18.13 -16.03 -6.33
N ALA A 42 -19.26 -15.43 -6.67
CA ALA A 42 -19.57 -15.07 -8.05
C ALA A 42 -18.54 -14.08 -8.63
N GLN A 43 -18.17 -13.06 -7.86
CA GLN A 43 -17.12 -12.09 -8.25
C GLN A 43 -15.76 -12.76 -8.42
N GLY A 44 -15.40 -13.70 -7.55
CA GLY A 44 -14.16 -14.46 -7.64
C GLY A 44 -14.08 -15.32 -8.90
N VAL A 45 -15.20 -15.95 -9.29
CA VAL A 45 -15.26 -16.71 -10.55
C VAL A 45 -15.08 -15.78 -11.75
N VAL A 46 -15.74 -14.62 -11.76
CA VAL A 46 -15.58 -13.63 -12.84
C VAL A 46 -14.12 -13.15 -12.93
N ALA A 47 -13.51 -12.78 -11.80
CA ALA A 47 -12.13 -12.33 -11.76
C ALA A 47 -11.14 -13.41 -12.23
N ALA A 48 -11.36 -14.68 -11.88
CA ALA A 48 -10.51 -15.78 -12.30
C ALA A 48 -10.56 -16.05 -13.81
N HIS A 49 -11.68 -15.71 -14.47
CA HIS A 49 -11.84 -15.85 -15.93
C HIS A 49 -11.63 -14.53 -16.69
N SER A 50 -11.35 -13.44 -15.98
CA SER A 50 -11.06 -12.16 -16.61
C SER A 50 -9.65 -12.16 -17.23
N ASP A 51 -9.43 -11.26 -18.18
CA ASP A 51 -8.13 -11.10 -18.82
C ASP A 51 -7.03 -10.84 -17.79
N ASN A 52 -5.92 -11.58 -17.91
CA ASN A 52 -4.78 -11.38 -17.03
C ASN A 52 -3.99 -10.15 -17.50
N PRO A 53 -3.96 -9.04 -16.71
CA PRO A 53 -3.27 -7.82 -17.10
C PRO A 53 -1.75 -7.97 -17.18
N TYR A 54 -1.21 -9.12 -16.77
CA TYR A 54 0.21 -9.44 -16.82
C TYR A 54 0.53 -10.58 -17.80
N ALA A 55 -0.43 -11.06 -18.59
CA ALA A 55 -0.22 -12.17 -19.54
C ALA A 55 0.94 -11.86 -20.50
N GLU A 56 0.94 -10.67 -21.09
CA GLU A 56 1.96 -10.22 -22.03
C GLU A 56 3.36 -10.18 -21.40
N GLY A 57 3.46 -9.76 -20.13
CA GLY A 57 4.72 -9.72 -19.40
C GLY A 57 5.22 -11.12 -19.00
N ALA A 58 4.30 -12.00 -18.59
CA ALA A 58 4.62 -13.38 -18.25
C ALA A 58 5.13 -14.17 -19.47
N ASP A 59 4.57 -13.90 -20.65
CA ASP A 59 4.95 -14.54 -21.90
C ASP A 59 6.10 -13.83 -22.63
N SER A 60 6.54 -12.65 -22.17
CA SER A 60 7.59 -11.85 -22.82
C SER A 60 8.99 -12.48 -22.79
N GLY A 61 9.18 -13.56 -22.01
CA GLY A 61 10.48 -14.19 -21.81
C GLY A 61 11.49 -13.25 -21.12
N VAL A 62 12.74 -13.69 -21.00
CA VAL A 62 13.80 -12.82 -20.47
C VAL A 62 14.31 -11.92 -21.60
N LEU A 63 14.11 -10.61 -21.44
CA LEU A 63 14.75 -9.60 -22.29
C LEU A 63 16.27 -9.74 -22.19
N THR A 64 16.89 -10.22 -23.27
CA THR A 64 18.35 -10.28 -23.37
C THR A 64 18.87 -8.89 -23.72
N ILE A 65 19.46 -8.21 -22.75
CA ILE A 65 20.17 -6.96 -23.00
C ILE A 65 21.52 -7.32 -23.62
N ALA A 66 21.65 -7.13 -24.93
CA ALA A 66 22.93 -7.28 -25.61
C ALA A 66 23.91 -6.22 -25.09
N SER A 67 24.92 -6.65 -24.34
CA SER A 67 26.06 -5.79 -24.03
C SER A 67 27.02 -5.81 -25.21
N SER A 68 27.49 -4.63 -25.64
CA SER A 68 28.53 -4.51 -26.66
C SER A 68 29.93 -4.82 -26.12
N THR A 69 30.07 -5.08 -24.82
CA THR A 69 31.36 -5.32 -24.16
C THR A 69 31.47 -6.78 -23.73
N ASP A 70 32.60 -7.41 -24.05
CA ASP A 70 32.90 -8.77 -23.58
C ASP A 70 32.96 -8.80 -22.04
N ARG A 71 32.30 -9.80 -21.43
CA ARG A 71 32.34 -10.03 -19.99
C ARG A 71 33.75 -10.23 -19.45
N SER A 72 34.67 -10.77 -20.25
CA SER A 72 36.07 -10.94 -19.87
C SER A 72 36.75 -9.59 -19.60
N VAL A 73 36.47 -8.60 -20.46
CA VAL A 73 36.95 -7.22 -20.35
C VAL A 73 36.33 -6.53 -19.13
N VAL A 74 35.01 -6.66 -18.95
CA VAL A 74 34.32 -6.10 -17.77
C VAL A 74 34.90 -6.67 -16.47
N ARG A 75 35.18 -7.97 -16.43
CA ARG A 75 35.78 -8.62 -15.26
C ARG A 75 37.19 -8.10 -14.99
N ALA A 76 38.02 -7.97 -16.02
CA ALA A 76 39.37 -7.44 -15.89
C ALA A 76 39.36 -6.00 -15.35
N GLN A 77 38.47 -5.16 -15.88
CA GLN A 77 38.28 -3.78 -15.42
C GLN A 77 37.81 -3.71 -13.96
N ALA A 78 36.85 -4.55 -13.58
CA ALA A 78 36.35 -4.62 -12.20
C ALA A 78 37.45 -5.04 -11.22
N VAL A 79 38.29 -6.01 -11.59
CA VAL A 79 39.43 -6.44 -10.77
C VAL A 79 40.45 -5.30 -10.64
N ALA A 80 40.76 -4.59 -11.72
CA ALA A 80 41.68 -3.45 -11.66
C ALA A 80 41.13 -2.32 -10.76
N ALA A 81 39.85 -1.97 -10.90
CA ALA A 81 39.19 -0.97 -10.08
C ALA A 81 39.14 -1.37 -8.59
N ALA A 82 38.91 -2.65 -8.28
CA ALA A 82 38.92 -3.15 -6.90
C ALA A 82 40.30 -3.05 -6.22
N HIS A 83 41.38 -3.09 -7.00
CA HIS A 83 42.75 -2.89 -6.51
C HIS A 83 43.21 -1.42 -6.56
N SER A 84 42.34 -0.49 -6.96
CA SER A 84 42.68 0.93 -7.03
C SER A 84 42.88 1.52 -5.63
N PRO A 85 43.89 2.39 -5.42
CA PRO A 85 44.08 3.14 -4.17
C PRO A 85 42.85 3.98 -3.77
N ASN A 86 42.00 4.35 -4.73
CA ASN A 86 40.72 5.00 -4.47
C ASN A 86 39.61 4.33 -5.30
N PRO A 87 38.88 3.35 -4.73
CA PRO A 87 37.86 2.57 -5.45
C PRO A 87 36.60 3.37 -5.81
N TYR A 88 36.49 4.62 -5.33
CA TYR A 88 35.35 5.50 -5.63
C TYR A 88 35.69 6.62 -6.63
N ALA A 89 36.98 6.76 -7.03
CA ALA A 89 37.41 7.86 -7.90
C ALA A 89 36.69 7.86 -9.25
N ASP A 90 36.50 6.69 -9.86
CA ASP A 90 35.93 6.57 -11.22
C ASP A 90 34.38 6.54 -11.23
N GLY A 91 33.76 6.24 -10.09
CA GLY A 91 32.30 6.16 -9.93
C GLY A 91 31.64 7.42 -9.36
N TYR A 92 32.43 8.30 -8.72
CA TYR A 92 31.91 9.52 -8.11
C TYR A 92 31.43 10.50 -9.18
N GLY A 93 30.12 10.57 -9.36
CA GLY A 93 29.46 11.48 -10.32
C GLY A 93 28.91 10.83 -11.59
N GLN A 94 29.09 9.52 -11.79
CA GLN A 94 28.51 8.79 -12.94
C GLN A 94 26.96 8.73 -12.93
N GLY A 95 26.33 9.16 -11.84
CA GLY A 95 24.88 9.16 -11.72
C GLY A 95 24.28 7.74 -11.77
N VAL A 96 22.96 7.66 -11.95
CA VAL A 96 22.28 6.38 -12.16
C VAL A 96 22.31 6.06 -13.64
N LEU A 97 22.86 4.89 -14.01
CA LEU A 97 22.79 4.34 -15.37
C LEU A 97 21.34 4.38 -15.89
N THR A 98 21.10 5.24 -16.88
CA THR A 98 19.85 5.25 -17.65
C THR A 98 19.98 4.20 -18.74
N LEU A 99 19.07 3.22 -18.71
CA LEU A 99 18.99 2.19 -19.72
C LEU A 99 18.67 2.87 -21.06
N ALA A 100 19.62 2.89 -22.00
CA ALA A 100 19.59 3.68 -23.24
C ALA A 100 18.46 3.29 -24.23
N GLY A 101 17.55 2.40 -23.86
CA GLY A 101 16.36 2.02 -24.63
C GLY A 101 15.05 2.10 -23.84
N SER A 102 15.06 2.66 -22.62
CA SER A 102 13.83 2.85 -21.85
C SER A 102 13.06 4.05 -22.41
N THR A 103 11.97 3.79 -23.13
CA THR A 103 11.00 4.83 -23.56
C THR A 103 10.13 5.34 -22.41
N LEU A 104 10.19 4.68 -21.25
CA LEU A 104 9.42 5.04 -20.07
C LEU A 104 10.13 6.13 -19.28
N ASP A 105 9.43 7.24 -19.05
CA ASP A 105 9.86 8.26 -18.09
C ASP A 105 9.78 7.70 -16.67
N ARG A 106 10.93 7.75 -15.99
CA ARG A 106 11.09 7.21 -14.64
C ARG A 106 10.25 7.97 -13.62
N ALA A 107 9.94 9.24 -13.85
CA ALA A 107 9.02 9.97 -12.99
C ALA A 107 7.59 9.42 -13.12
N THR A 108 7.15 9.09 -14.33
CA THR A 108 5.85 8.43 -14.57
C THR A 108 5.78 7.05 -13.91
N VAL A 109 6.82 6.21 -14.05
CA VAL A 109 6.87 4.88 -13.42
C VAL A 109 6.77 4.98 -11.89
N ARG A 110 7.49 5.94 -11.29
CA ARG A 110 7.40 6.17 -9.84
C ARG A 110 6.04 6.72 -9.42
N ALA A 111 5.37 7.51 -10.25
CA ALA A 111 4.03 8.00 -9.99
C ALA A 111 3.00 6.85 -10.03
N GLN A 112 3.07 6.00 -11.06
CA GLN A 112 2.23 4.81 -11.21
C GLN A 112 2.41 3.83 -10.04
N ALA A 113 3.66 3.55 -9.64
CA ALA A 113 3.93 2.68 -8.49
C ALA A 113 3.35 3.22 -7.17
N ARG A 114 3.34 4.55 -7.00
CA ARG A 114 2.71 5.20 -5.84
C ARG A 114 1.17 5.22 -5.93
N ALA A 115 0.61 5.28 -7.13
CA ALA A 115 -0.84 5.19 -7.34
C ALA A 115 -1.36 3.77 -7.09
N ALA A 116 -0.64 2.75 -7.58
CA ALA A 116 -0.95 1.33 -7.37
C ALA A 116 -0.92 0.94 -5.89
N THR A 117 0.07 1.42 -5.14
CA THR A 117 0.14 1.20 -3.67
C THR A 117 -0.95 1.94 -2.89
N ARG A 118 -1.55 3.00 -3.46
CA ARG A 118 -2.68 3.74 -2.88
C ARG A 118 -4.05 3.26 -3.37
N GLY A 119 -4.11 2.19 -4.18
CA GLY A 119 -5.37 1.60 -4.64
C GLY A 119 -6.19 2.48 -5.59
N ILE A 120 -5.59 3.50 -6.20
CA ILE A 120 -6.30 4.34 -7.17
C ILE A 120 -6.18 3.67 -8.54
N ASN A 121 -6.99 2.63 -8.75
CA ASN A 121 -7.35 2.20 -10.10
C ASN A 121 -8.25 3.30 -10.69
N SER A 122 -7.65 4.19 -11.49
CA SER A 122 -8.39 5.05 -12.42
C SER A 122 -8.94 4.19 -13.56
N ALA A 123 -9.93 3.36 -13.26
CA ALA A 123 -10.75 2.64 -14.23
C ALA A 123 -12.22 2.91 -13.86
N SER A 124 -12.60 4.17 -14.02
CA SER A 124 -13.96 4.69 -13.94
C SER A 124 -13.91 6.04 -14.63
N LEU A 125 -14.18 6.03 -15.94
CA LEU A 125 -14.77 7.07 -16.79
C LEU A 125 -14.55 6.69 -18.26
#